data_AF-A0A318I1S3-F1
#
_entry.id   AF-A0A318I1S3-F1
#
_cell.length_a   1.000
_cell.length_b   1.000
_cell.length_c   1.000
_cell.angle_alpha   90.00
_cell.angle_beta   90.00
_cell.angle_gamma   90.00
#
_symmetry.space_group_name_H-M   'P 1'
#
loop_
_entity.id
_entity.type
_entity.pdbx_description
1 polymer ?
#
loop_
_entity_poly.entity_id
_entity_poly.type
_entity_poly.pdbx_seq_one_letter_code
_entity_poly.pdbx_strand_id
1 'polypeptide(L)'
;MRHSVIIVCSLALFIFSSFKSNKACEYAGSNIGYIQSQTEKAIATDDINISKYFAYKALNAIVKSKSQLEDCGCEHAMALIHESSVNLTNATRASSIPGVQILLKKALDNALGSMEALNEHDSHDSRYNNDVLAMNTKTSIAAKESLKPVDTNTLEIKVNIALEKFKESLDKVVETVDCKEATAFAQNVYNNCEQQLLKSNLSAGKKYYNLKTKEIAANALKKLNGCRN
;
A
#
# COMPACT_ATOMS: atom_id res chain seq x y z
N MET A 1 -2.07 -41.91 26.08
CA MET A 1 -0.93 -41.21 25.44
C MET A 1 -1.16 -40.92 23.96
N ARG A 2 -1.40 -41.92 23.10
CA ARG A 2 -1.57 -41.69 21.63
C ARG A 2 -2.71 -40.74 21.26
N HIS A 3 -3.87 -40.84 21.92
CA HIS A 3 -5.01 -39.93 21.69
C HIS A 3 -4.78 -38.52 22.22
N SER A 4 -4.09 -38.37 23.34
CA SER A 4 -3.73 -37.06 23.91
C SER A 4 -2.76 -36.29 23.01
N VAL A 5 -1.82 -37.00 22.38
CA VAL A 5 -0.89 -36.41 21.39
C VAL A 5 -1.63 -35.99 20.11
N ILE A 6 -2.57 -36.80 19.61
CA ILE A 6 -3.37 -36.45 18.42
C ILE A 6 -4.25 -35.23 18.69
N ILE A 7 -4.88 -35.13 19.87
CA ILE A 7 -5.70 -33.97 20.24
C ILE A 7 -4.85 -32.70 20.35
N VAL A 8 -3.66 -32.78 20.97
CA VAL A 8 -2.73 -31.64 21.07
C VAL A 8 -2.20 -31.21 19.70
N CYS A 9 -1.88 -32.15 18.80
CA CYS A 9 -1.46 -31.85 17.43
C CYS A 9 -2.59 -31.22 16.59
N SER A 10 -3.83 -31.69 16.74
CA SER A 10 -4.99 -31.10 16.07
C SER A 10 -5.30 -29.70 16.58
N LEU A 11 -5.14 -29.45 17.89
CA LEU A 11 -5.34 -28.11 18.48
C LEU A 11 -4.24 -27.12 18.03
N ALA A 12 -3.00 -27.61 17.88
CA ALA A 12 -1.87 -26.82 17.40
C ALA A 12 -2.03 -26.38 15.93
N LEU A 13 -2.70 -27.17 15.07
CA LEU A 13 -2.93 -26.81 13.67
C LEU A 13 -3.93 -25.65 13.47
N PHE A 14 -4.80 -25.37 14.45
CA PHE A 14 -5.77 -24.26 14.37
C PHE A 14 -5.19 -22.90 14.80
N ILE A 15 -4.01 -22.88 15.43
CA ILE A 15 -3.40 -21.65 15.98
C ILE A 15 -2.52 -20.92 14.95
N PHE A 16 -2.23 -21.54 13.79
CA PHE A 16 -1.34 -20.97 12.75
C PHE A 16 -2.08 -20.26 11.60
N SER A 17 -3.36 -19.95 11.73
CA SER A 17 -4.15 -19.27 10.69
C SER A 17 -3.85 -17.76 10.54
N SER A 18 -2.95 -17.20 11.34
CA SER A 18 -2.65 -15.76 11.33
C SER A 18 -1.60 -15.30 10.32
N PHE A 19 -0.98 -16.20 9.55
CA PHE A 19 0.03 -15.82 8.55
C PHE A 19 -0.61 -15.60 7.18
N LYS A 20 -1.37 -14.49 7.01
CA LYS A 20 -1.79 -14.04 5.68
C LYS A 20 -0.65 -13.27 5.01
N SER A 21 -0.48 -13.47 3.70
CA SER A 21 0.68 -12.99 2.96
C SER A 21 0.80 -11.45 2.97
N ASN A 22 1.97 -10.93 3.35
CA ASN A 22 2.43 -9.53 3.24
C ASN A 22 1.86 -8.77 2.02
N LYS A 23 1.76 -9.40 0.84
CA LYS A 23 1.20 -8.77 -0.37
C LYS A 23 -0.25 -8.27 -0.24
N ALA A 24 -1.09 -8.94 0.53
CA ALA A 24 -2.47 -8.48 0.75
C ALA A 24 -2.49 -7.16 1.53
N CYS A 25 -1.63 -7.06 2.54
CA CYS A 25 -1.41 -5.86 3.33
C CYS A 25 -0.74 -4.74 2.50
N GLU A 26 0.23 -5.05 1.62
CA GLU A 26 0.77 -4.05 0.67
C GLU A 26 -0.34 -3.43 -0.21
N TYR A 27 -1.27 -4.25 -0.72
CA TYR A 27 -2.39 -3.75 -1.54
C TYR A 27 -3.41 -2.97 -0.71
N ALA A 28 -3.71 -3.43 0.51
CA ALA A 28 -4.55 -2.71 1.45
C ALA A 28 -3.95 -1.34 1.77
N GLY A 29 -2.65 -1.28 2.05
CA GLY A 29 -1.89 -0.05 2.31
C GLY A 29 -1.94 0.91 1.12
N SER A 30 -1.71 0.42 -0.10
CA SER A 30 -1.84 1.28 -1.29
C SER A 30 -3.25 1.89 -1.44
N ASN A 31 -4.30 1.14 -1.09
CA ASN A 31 -5.68 1.62 -1.14
C ASN A 31 -5.98 2.64 -0.02
N ILE A 32 -5.48 2.41 1.20
CA ILE A 32 -5.56 3.38 2.30
C ILE A 32 -4.83 4.67 1.90
N GLY A 33 -3.66 4.58 1.26
CA GLY A 33 -2.95 5.74 0.74
C GLY A 33 -3.76 6.53 -0.30
N TYR A 34 -4.54 5.85 -1.15
CA TYR A 34 -5.47 6.53 -2.06
C TYR A 34 -6.60 7.24 -1.30
N ILE A 35 -7.17 6.59 -0.27
CA ILE A 35 -8.21 7.16 0.59
C ILE A 35 -7.69 8.44 1.27
N GLN A 36 -6.46 8.41 1.81
CA GLN A 36 -5.79 9.58 2.38
C GLN A 36 -5.67 10.69 1.35
N SER A 37 -5.09 10.40 0.17
CA SER A 37 -4.88 11.41 -0.89
C SER A 37 -6.18 12.09 -1.33
N GLN A 38 -7.26 11.32 -1.51
CA GLN A 38 -8.55 11.92 -1.87
C GLN A 38 -9.12 12.75 -0.72
N THR A 39 -8.95 12.32 0.53
CA THR A 39 -9.42 13.06 1.70
C THR A 39 -8.65 14.38 1.87
N GLU A 40 -7.34 14.39 1.67
CA GLU A 40 -6.52 15.62 1.65
C GLU A 40 -6.97 16.58 0.54
N LYS A 41 -7.23 16.07 -0.67
CA LYS A 41 -7.80 16.88 -1.76
C LYS A 41 -9.17 17.45 -1.41
N ALA A 42 -9.99 16.71 -0.67
CA ALA A 42 -11.28 17.18 -0.17
C ALA A 42 -11.12 18.29 0.88
N ILE A 43 -10.07 18.26 1.70
CA ILE A 43 -9.78 19.26 2.72
C ILE A 43 -9.19 20.54 2.10
N ALA A 44 -8.36 20.40 1.06
CA ALA A 44 -7.61 21.51 0.45
C ALA A 44 -8.43 22.46 -0.43
N THR A 45 -9.73 22.22 -0.58
CA THR A 45 -10.62 23.03 -1.43
C THR A 45 -11.66 23.76 -0.60
N ASP A 46 -11.96 25.00 -1.00
CA ASP A 46 -13.00 25.83 -0.38
C ASP A 46 -14.38 25.66 -1.06
N ASP A 47 -14.47 24.90 -2.15
CA ASP A 47 -15.73 24.58 -2.82
C ASP A 47 -16.33 23.30 -2.20
N ILE A 48 -17.53 23.44 -1.64
CA ILE A 48 -18.20 22.35 -0.92
C ILE A 48 -18.51 21.17 -1.85
N ASN A 49 -18.84 21.41 -3.12
CA ASN A 49 -19.16 20.37 -4.07
C ASN A 49 -17.89 19.62 -4.50
N ILE A 50 -16.78 20.34 -4.69
CA ILE A 50 -15.48 19.71 -4.99
C ILE A 50 -15.00 18.90 -3.77
N SER A 51 -15.17 19.44 -2.56
CA SER A 51 -14.85 18.74 -1.31
C SER A 51 -15.64 17.43 -1.19
N LYS A 52 -16.97 17.49 -1.39
CA LYS A 52 -17.86 16.31 -1.40
C LYS A 52 -17.50 15.30 -2.49
N TYR A 53 -17.12 15.77 -3.68
CA TYR A 53 -16.70 14.92 -4.78
C TYR A 53 -15.47 14.07 -4.40
N PHE A 54 -14.46 14.69 -3.82
CA PHE A 54 -13.27 13.98 -3.36
C PHE A 54 -13.56 13.07 -2.15
N ALA A 55 -14.41 13.50 -1.23
CA ALA A 55 -14.90 12.65 -0.14
C ALA A 55 -15.60 11.39 -0.66
N TYR A 56 -16.44 11.53 -1.70
CA TYR A 56 -17.09 10.40 -2.36
C TYR A 56 -16.09 9.46 -3.03
N LYS A 57 -15.01 9.99 -3.65
CA LYS A 57 -13.93 9.15 -4.19
C LYS A 57 -13.22 8.33 -3.12
N ALA A 58 -12.93 8.94 -1.97
CA ALA A 58 -12.35 8.25 -0.82
C ALA A 58 -13.30 7.13 -0.32
N LEU A 59 -14.60 7.45 -0.18
CA LEU A 59 -15.62 6.48 0.24
C LEU A 59 -15.74 5.30 -0.73
N ASN A 60 -15.75 5.58 -2.04
CA ASN A 60 -15.80 4.54 -3.08
C ASN A 60 -14.57 3.63 -3.03
N ALA A 61 -13.39 4.18 -2.71
CA ALA A 61 -12.19 3.38 -2.53
C ALA A 61 -12.31 2.42 -1.35
N ILE A 62 -12.84 2.86 -0.20
CA ILE A 62 -13.11 1.99 0.95
C ILE A 62 -14.01 0.81 0.57
N VAL A 63 -15.11 1.10 -0.15
CA VAL A 63 -16.04 0.06 -0.60
C VAL A 63 -15.34 -0.95 -1.51
N LYS A 64 -14.53 -0.47 -2.46
CA LYS A 64 -13.79 -1.33 -3.40
C LYS A 64 -12.66 -2.12 -2.74
N SER A 65 -12.06 -1.59 -1.68
CA SER A 65 -10.92 -2.20 -1.01
C SER A 65 -11.28 -3.18 0.11
N LYS A 66 -12.58 -3.38 0.37
CA LYS A 66 -13.07 -4.19 1.49
C LYS A 66 -12.44 -5.58 1.54
N SER A 67 -12.46 -6.32 0.42
CA SER A 67 -11.89 -7.67 0.39
C SER A 67 -10.38 -7.67 0.60
N GLN A 68 -9.66 -6.65 0.11
CA GLN A 68 -8.19 -6.55 0.29
C GLN A 68 -7.83 -6.27 1.76
N LEU A 69 -8.64 -5.49 2.47
CA LEU A 69 -8.50 -5.25 3.91
C LEU A 69 -8.79 -6.52 4.72
N GLU A 70 -9.86 -7.25 4.38
CA GLU A 70 -10.20 -8.55 4.98
C GLU A 70 -9.13 -9.62 4.70
N ASP A 71 -8.57 -9.61 3.50
CA ASP A 71 -7.47 -10.50 3.08
C ASP A 71 -6.16 -10.16 3.79
N CYS A 72 -5.93 -8.90 4.18
CA CYS A 72 -4.81 -8.56 5.05
C CYS A 72 -5.05 -9.08 6.48
N GLY A 73 -6.26 -8.90 7.02
CA GLY A 73 -6.65 -9.43 8.33
C GLY A 73 -6.29 -8.56 9.53
N CYS A 74 -5.85 -7.31 9.32
CA CYS A 74 -5.63 -6.36 10.41
C CYS A 74 -6.96 -5.75 10.90
N GLU A 75 -7.53 -6.33 11.97
CA GLU A 75 -8.82 -5.90 12.53
C GLU A 75 -8.81 -4.43 12.98
N HIS A 76 -7.70 -3.96 13.56
CA HIS A 76 -7.58 -2.57 14.02
C HIS A 76 -7.61 -1.59 12.84
N ALA A 77 -6.85 -1.87 11.78
CA ALA A 77 -6.86 -1.08 10.56
C ALA A 77 -8.26 -1.06 9.91
N MET A 78 -8.97 -2.20 9.91
CA MET A 78 -10.35 -2.30 9.40
C MET A 78 -11.34 -1.46 10.21
N ALA A 79 -11.24 -1.48 11.54
CA ALA A 79 -12.11 -0.68 12.42
C ALA A 79 -11.92 0.83 12.17
N LEU A 80 -10.67 1.28 12.05
CA LEU A 80 -10.36 2.67 11.74
C LEU A 80 -10.89 3.07 10.35
N ILE A 81 -10.77 2.20 9.34
CA ILE A 81 -11.33 2.48 8.01
C ILE A 81 -12.87 2.51 8.02
N HIS A 82 -13.50 1.70 8.86
CA HIS A 82 -14.93 1.79 9.09
C HIS A 82 -15.32 3.17 9.66
N GLU A 83 -14.62 3.65 10.69
CA GLU A 83 -14.84 5.00 11.24
C GLU A 83 -14.56 6.11 10.22
N SER A 84 -13.52 5.94 9.39
CA SER A 84 -13.26 6.83 8.26
C SER A 84 -14.44 6.84 7.28
N SER A 85 -15.02 5.69 6.96
CA SER A 85 -16.19 5.56 6.08
C SER A 85 -17.41 6.30 6.62
N VAL A 86 -17.68 6.18 7.92
CA VAL A 86 -18.78 6.89 8.60
C VAL A 86 -18.58 8.41 8.50
N ASN A 87 -17.37 8.89 8.80
CA ASN A 87 -17.05 10.32 8.73
C ASN A 87 -17.12 10.86 7.29
N LEU A 88 -16.59 10.13 6.30
CA LEU A 88 -16.71 10.49 4.88
C LEU A 88 -18.17 10.52 4.41
N THR A 89 -18.98 9.55 4.83
CA THR A 89 -20.41 9.51 4.53
C THR A 89 -21.11 10.76 5.08
N ASN A 90 -20.82 11.13 6.33
CA ASN A 90 -21.39 12.34 6.91
C ASN A 90 -20.86 13.61 6.21
N ALA A 91 -19.59 13.65 5.80
CA ALA A 91 -19.01 14.77 5.07
C ALA A 91 -19.72 15.00 3.73
N THR A 92 -20.09 13.93 3.01
CA THR A 92 -20.84 14.06 1.75
C THR A 92 -22.24 14.65 1.94
N ARG A 93 -22.82 14.52 3.14
CA ARG A 93 -24.17 14.99 3.51
C ARG A 93 -24.20 16.38 4.16
N ALA A 94 -23.08 16.84 4.70
CA ALA A 94 -23.00 18.13 5.38
C ALA A 94 -23.31 19.31 4.42
N SER A 95 -23.92 20.37 4.96
CA SER A 95 -24.38 21.53 4.18
C SER A 95 -23.47 22.76 4.28
N SER A 96 -22.40 22.70 5.08
CA SER A 96 -21.46 23.80 5.28
C SER A 96 -20.01 23.34 5.21
N ILE A 97 -19.12 24.22 4.73
CA ILE A 97 -17.68 23.96 4.66
C ILE A 97 -17.08 23.62 6.03
N PRO A 98 -17.36 24.36 7.13
CA PRO A 98 -16.80 24.01 8.44
C PRO A 98 -17.25 22.62 8.91
N GLY A 99 -18.51 22.26 8.67
CA GLY A 99 -19.03 20.93 9.00
C GLY A 99 -18.35 19.82 8.20
N VAL A 100 -18.18 20.03 6.89
CA VAL A 100 -17.43 19.13 6.00
C VAL A 100 -15.99 18.97 6.49
N GLN A 101 -15.28 20.07 6.76
CA GLN A 101 -13.87 20.03 7.17
C GLN A 101 -13.64 19.27 8.48
N ILE A 102 -14.51 19.43 9.49
CA ILE A 102 -14.40 18.68 10.75
C ILE A 102 -14.50 17.17 10.50
N LEU A 103 -15.47 16.75 9.67
CA LEU A 103 -15.69 15.36 9.34
C LEU A 103 -14.55 14.79 8.49
N LEU A 104 -14.05 15.55 7.52
CA LEU A 104 -12.91 15.13 6.69
C LEU A 104 -11.62 14.99 7.48
N LYS A 105 -11.35 15.88 8.45
CA LYS A 105 -10.19 15.74 9.33
C LYS A 105 -10.26 14.46 10.16
N LYS A 106 -11.43 14.16 10.76
CA LYS A 106 -11.65 12.89 11.47
C LYS A 106 -11.49 11.67 10.55
N ALA A 107 -11.98 11.76 9.32
CA ALA A 107 -11.78 10.68 8.34
C ALA A 107 -10.29 10.48 8.01
N LEU A 108 -9.56 11.59 7.81
CA LEU A 108 -8.13 11.55 7.53
C LEU A 108 -7.35 10.95 8.72
N ASP A 109 -7.62 11.38 9.94
CA ASP A 109 -6.97 10.85 11.15
C ASP A 109 -7.18 9.34 11.28
N ASN A 110 -8.41 8.86 11.04
CA ASN A 110 -8.71 7.43 11.03
C ASN A 110 -7.99 6.69 9.88
N ALA A 111 -7.90 7.28 8.69
CA ALA A 111 -7.18 6.68 7.58
C ALA A 111 -5.65 6.64 7.83
N LEU A 112 -5.09 7.64 8.52
CA LEU A 112 -3.69 7.66 8.95
C LEU A 112 -3.43 6.61 10.03
N GLY A 113 -4.25 6.55 11.06
CA GLY A 113 -4.16 5.51 12.09
C GLY A 113 -4.33 4.10 11.53
N SER A 114 -5.19 3.92 10.52
CA SER A 114 -5.33 2.63 9.85
C SER A 114 -4.06 2.21 9.11
N MET A 115 -3.39 3.16 8.44
CA MET A 115 -2.10 2.92 7.80
C MET A 115 -1.01 2.59 8.83
N GLU A 116 -0.99 3.29 9.96
CA GLU A 116 -0.07 3.02 11.06
C GLU A 116 -0.27 1.60 11.62
N ALA A 117 -1.52 1.25 11.96
CA ALA A 117 -1.89 -0.08 12.41
C ALA A 117 -1.51 -1.18 11.41
N LEU A 118 -1.62 -0.89 10.11
CA LEU A 118 -1.21 -1.80 9.05
C LEU A 118 0.31 -1.98 8.98
N ASN A 119 1.08 -0.89 9.10
CA ASN A 119 2.54 -0.94 9.10
C ASN A 119 3.07 -1.71 10.31
N GLU A 120 2.46 -1.52 11.49
CA GLU A 120 2.79 -2.28 12.69
C GLU A 120 2.42 -3.76 12.53
N HIS A 121 1.27 -4.05 11.93
CA HIS A 121 0.84 -5.42 11.62
C HIS A 121 1.81 -6.15 10.70
N ASP A 122 2.27 -5.51 9.63
CA ASP A 122 3.26 -6.08 8.69
C ASP A 122 4.69 -6.17 9.27
N SER A 123 5.02 -5.31 10.25
CA SER A 123 6.36 -5.30 10.87
C SER A 123 6.70 -6.57 11.67
N HIS A 124 5.69 -7.37 12.02
CA HIS A 124 5.87 -8.65 12.69
C HIS A 124 6.26 -9.81 11.76
N ASP A 125 6.31 -9.61 10.44
CA ASP A 125 6.65 -10.64 9.46
C ASP A 125 7.70 -10.18 8.43
N SER A 126 8.60 -9.30 8.85
CA SER A 126 9.75 -8.94 8.02
C SER A 126 10.64 -10.19 7.81
N ARG A 127 10.67 -10.67 6.55
CA ARG A 127 11.65 -11.65 6.06
C ARG A 127 13.11 -11.21 6.19
N TYR A 128 13.35 -10.02 6.74
CA TYR A 128 14.64 -9.55 7.16
C TYR A 128 14.50 -8.94 8.56
N ASN A 129 15.17 -9.61 9.50
CA ASN A 129 15.66 -9.11 10.79
C ASN A 129 14.95 -9.61 12.06
N ASN A 130 15.21 -10.89 12.37
CA ASN A 130 15.53 -11.34 13.74
C ASN A 130 16.64 -12.42 13.79
N ASP A 131 17.20 -12.81 12.64
CA ASP A 131 18.28 -13.82 12.56
C ASP A 131 19.71 -13.22 12.54
N VAL A 132 19.85 -11.93 12.81
CA VAL A 132 21.13 -11.32 13.20
C VAL A 132 21.12 -11.05 14.71
N LEU A 133 20.60 -12.01 15.49
CA LEU A 133 20.94 -12.11 16.89
C LEU A 133 22.29 -12.84 16.98
N ALA A 134 23.30 -12.04 17.29
CA ALA A 134 24.70 -12.39 17.38
C ALA A 134 24.97 -13.74 18.06
N MET A 135 25.48 -14.70 17.30
CA MET A 135 26.22 -15.84 17.84
C MET A 135 27.69 -15.70 17.43
N ASN A 136 28.47 -15.13 18.34
CA ASN A 136 29.93 -15.17 18.28
C ASN A 136 30.39 -16.63 18.29
N THR A 137 30.75 -17.16 17.12
CA THR A 137 31.64 -18.33 17.06
C THR A 137 32.65 -18.10 15.97
N LYS A 138 33.90 -17.85 16.39
CA LYS A 138 35.06 -18.01 15.51
C LYS A 138 35.02 -19.42 14.93
N THR A 139 35.54 -19.56 13.71
CA THR A 139 35.79 -20.81 12.94
C THR A 139 34.73 -21.15 11.89
N SER A 140 34.88 -20.60 10.68
CA SER A 140 35.33 -21.38 9.51
C SER A 140 35.12 -20.57 8.22
N ILE A 141 36.21 -19.99 7.74
CA ILE A 141 36.37 -19.57 6.35
C ILE A 141 36.43 -20.86 5.52
N ALA A 142 35.30 -21.30 4.96
CA ALA A 142 35.21 -22.17 3.78
C ALA A 142 33.75 -22.63 3.58
N ALA A 143 32.90 -21.74 3.11
CA ALA A 143 31.71 -22.14 2.36
C ALA A 143 31.61 -21.22 1.15
N LYS A 144 32.19 -21.66 0.03
CA LYS A 144 31.71 -21.23 -1.29
C LYS A 144 30.27 -21.71 -1.35
N GLU A 145 29.32 -20.85 -1.00
CA GLU A 145 27.95 -21.08 -1.40
C GLU A 145 27.91 -21.03 -2.92
N SER A 146 27.71 -22.20 -3.51
CA SER A 146 27.21 -22.32 -4.86
C SER A 146 25.88 -21.56 -4.92
N LEU A 147 25.91 -20.33 -5.42
CA LEU A 147 24.75 -19.65 -5.94
C LEU A 147 24.09 -20.62 -6.93
N LYS A 148 22.98 -21.24 -6.53
CA LYS A 148 22.11 -21.94 -7.47
C LYS A 148 21.76 -20.93 -8.58
N PRO A 149 21.78 -21.31 -9.87
CA PRO A 149 21.30 -20.43 -10.92
C PRO A 149 19.90 -19.96 -10.54
N VAL A 150 19.71 -18.65 -10.41
CA VAL A 150 18.38 -18.07 -10.26
C VAL A 150 17.59 -18.51 -11.49
N ASP A 151 16.53 -19.30 -11.28
CA ASP A 151 15.63 -19.68 -12.36
C ASP A 151 15.02 -18.40 -12.95
N THR A 152 15.56 -17.95 -14.08
CA THR A 152 15.22 -16.70 -14.77
C THR A 152 13.80 -16.68 -15.32
N ASN A 153 12.99 -17.72 -15.08
CA ASN A 153 11.69 -17.91 -15.71
C ASN A 153 10.48 -17.49 -14.86
N THR A 154 10.68 -16.92 -13.67
CA THR A 154 9.55 -16.48 -12.85
C THR A 154 8.93 -15.19 -13.41
N LEU A 155 7.59 -15.09 -13.32
CA LEU A 155 6.82 -13.93 -13.79
C LEU A 155 7.30 -12.63 -13.12
N GLU A 156 7.68 -12.68 -11.84
CA GLU A 156 8.15 -11.52 -11.09
C GLU A 156 9.48 -10.99 -11.62
N ILE A 157 10.43 -11.86 -12.02
CA ILE A 157 11.71 -11.44 -12.63
C ILE A 157 11.44 -10.71 -13.95
N LYS A 158 10.55 -11.24 -14.79
CA LYS A 158 10.19 -10.58 -16.07
C LYS A 158 9.54 -9.21 -15.84
N VAL A 159 8.69 -9.10 -14.82
CA VAL A 159 8.08 -7.83 -14.41
C VAL A 159 9.15 -6.86 -13.89
N ASN A 160 10.10 -7.32 -13.08
CA ASN A 160 11.18 -6.48 -12.54
C ASN A 160 12.11 -5.94 -13.63
N ILE A 161 12.44 -6.74 -14.64
CA ILE A 161 13.22 -6.26 -15.81
C ILE A 161 12.45 -5.16 -16.55
N ALA A 162 11.14 -5.30 -16.72
CA ALA A 162 10.33 -4.27 -17.35
C ALA A 162 10.23 -2.99 -16.48
N LEU A 163 10.12 -3.16 -15.16
CA LEU A 163 10.09 -2.05 -14.20
C LEU A 163 11.41 -1.28 -14.13
N GLU A 164 12.56 -1.94 -14.22
CA GLU A 164 13.85 -1.25 -14.25
C GLU A 164 13.99 -0.38 -15.51
N LYS A 165 13.62 -0.91 -16.69
CA LYS A 165 13.59 -0.13 -17.94
C LYS A 165 12.63 1.06 -17.86
N PHE A 166 11.47 0.85 -17.23
CA PHE A 166 10.51 1.94 -17.00
C PHE A 166 11.11 3.00 -16.08
N LYS A 167 11.75 2.61 -14.97
CA LYS A 167 12.43 3.51 -14.03
C LYS A 167 13.52 4.33 -14.73
N GLU A 168 14.39 3.69 -15.50
CA GLU A 168 15.42 4.39 -16.30
C GLU A 168 14.79 5.41 -17.28
N SER A 169 13.68 5.04 -17.91
CA SER A 169 12.96 5.93 -18.84
C SER A 169 12.32 7.11 -18.11
N LEU A 170 11.75 6.87 -16.92
CA LEU A 170 11.15 7.92 -16.09
C LEU A 170 12.23 8.85 -15.52
N ASP A 171 13.37 8.32 -15.09
CA ASP A 171 14.50 9.13 -14.61
C ASP A 171 15.01 10.07 -15.72
N LYS A 172 15.09 9.60 -16.98
CA LYS A 172 15.38 10.48 -18.13
C LYS A 172 14.33 11.57 -18.33
N VAL A 173 13.04 11.27 -18.16
CA VAL A 173 11.98 12.29 -18.22
C VAL A 173 12.19 13.33 -17.12
N VAL A 174 12.48 12.90 -15.88
CA VAL A 174 12.75 13.78 -14.74
C VAL A 174 13.98 14.68 -15.00
N GLU A 175 15.01 14.16 -15.67
CA GLU A 175 16.27 14.88 -15.89
C GLU A 175 16.26 15.81 -17.11
N THR A 176 15.47 15.51 -18.14
CA THR A 176 15.59 16.16 -19.46
C THR A 176 14.35 16.92 -19.92
N VAL A 177 13.19 16.67 -19.32
CA VAL A 177 11.92 17.30 -19.72
C VAL A 177 11.63 18.48 -18.79
N ASP A 178 10.87 19.46 -19.30
CA ASP A 178 10.37 20.58 -18.51
C ASP A 178 9.71 20.10 -17.20
N CYS A 179 9.96 20.84 -16.14
CA CYS A 179 9.53 20.53 -14.79
C CYS A 179 8.04 20.23 -14.67
N LYS A 180 7.21 21.07 -15.29
CA LYS A 180 5.75 20.98 -15.24
C LYS A 180 5.27 19.76 -16.01
N GLU A 181 5.84 19.52 -17.17
CA GLU A 181 5.51 18.36 -18.01
C GLU A 181 5.94 17.04 -17.36
N ALA A 182 7.15 16.97 -16.81
CA ALA A 182 7.65 15.81 -16.09
C ALA A 182 6.78 15.50 -14.85
N THR A 183 6.39 16.54 -14.11
CA THR A 183 5.49 16.40 -12.95
C THR A 183 4.12 15.89 -13.38
N ALA A 184 3.53 16.45 -14.44
CA ALA A 184 2.24 16.02 -14.97
C ALA A 184 2.29 14.55 -15.44
N PHE A 185 3.37 14.15 -16.11
CA PHE A 185 3.58 12.78 -16.56
C PHE A 185 3.67 11.80 -15.38
N ALA A 186 4.56 12.06 -14.41
CA ALA A 186 4.73 11.21 -13.24
C ALA A 186 3.43 11.12 -12.41
N GLN A 187 2.71 12.24 -12.27
CA GLN A 187 1.44 12.27 -11.56
C GLN A 187 0.36 11.46 -12.28
N ASN A 188 0.31 11.49 -13.61
CA ASN A 188 -0.63 10.69 -14.38
C ASN A 188 -0.35 9.18 -14.22
N VAL A 189 0.92 8.77 -14.28
CA VAL A 189 1.31 7.38 -14.01
C VAL A 189 0.88 6.96 -12.60
N TYR A 190 1.22 7.76 -11.59
CA TYR A 190 0.85 7.51 -10.19
C TYR A 190 -0.68 7.32 -10.04
N ASN A 191 -1.46 8.28 -10.54
CA ASN A 191 -2.92 8.25 -10.47
C ASN A 191 -3.51 7.03 -11.18
N ASN A 192 -2.97 6.66 -12.35
CA ASN A 192 -3.44 5.49 -13.10
C ASN A 192 -3.26 4.22 -12.28
N CYS A 193 -2.08 4.01 -11.71
CA CYS A 193 -1.79 2.84 -10.90
C CYS A 193 -2.70 2.76 -9.66
N GLU A 194 -3.00 3.88 -9.01
CA GLU A 194 -3.98 3.91 -7.91
C GLU A 194 -5.36 3.42 -8.37
N GLN A 195 -5.86 3.90 -9.51
CA GLN A 195 -7.15 3.43 -10.03
C GLN A 195 -7.14 1.94 -10.40
N GLN A 196 -6.02 1.41 -10.90
CA GLN A 196 -5.92 -0.01 -11.22
C GLN A 196 -5.91 -0.88 -9.95
N LEU A 197 -5.24 -0.44 -8.88
CA LEU A 197 -5.12 -1.20 -7.63
C LEU A 197 -6.46 -1.33 -6.85
N LEU A 198 -7.40 -0.42 -7.09
CA LEU A 198 -8.76 -0.49 -6.56
C LEU A 198 -9.65 -1.56 -7.22
N LYS A 199 -9.23 -2.15 -8.34
CA LYS A 199 -10.03 -3.17 -9.02
C LYS A 199 -9.83 -4.53 -8.35
N SER A 200 -10.93 -5.20 -8.02
CA SER A 200 -10.92 -6.49 -7.34
C SER A 200 -10.38 -7.64 -8.20
N ASN A 201 -10.47 -7.54 -9.53
CA ASN A 201 -10.19 -8.64 -10.47
C ASN A 201 -8.81 -8.58 -11.16
N LEU A 202 -7.81 -7.93 -10.56
CA LEU A 202 -6.44 -7.98 -11.10
C LEU A 202 -5.74 -9.31 -10.76
N SER A 203 -4.99 -9.84 -11.72
CA SER A 203 -4.03 -10.92 -11.47
C SER A 203 -2.91 -10.45 -10.54
N ALA A 204 -2.30 -11.38 -9.80
CA ALA A 204 -1.21 -11.07 -8.88
C ALA A 204 -0.05 -10.31 -9.54
N GLY A 205 0.35 -10.70 -10.75
CA GLY A 205 1.39 -10.00 -11.51
C GLY A 205 0.99 -8.56 -11.89
N LYS A 206 -0.28 -8.31 -12.24
CA LYS A 206 -0.77 -6.96 -12.53
C LYS A 206 -0.83 -6.10 -11.26
N LYS A 207 -1.24 -6.67 -10.13
CA LYS A 207 -1.23 -5.95 -8.84
C LYS A 207 0.20 -5.55 -8.47
N TYR A 208 1.14 -6.49 -8.53
CA TYR A 208 2.56 -6.24 -8.28
C TYR A 208 3.15 -5.17 -9.19
N TYR A 209 2.91 -5.28 -10.51
CA TYR A 209 3.36 -4.27 -11.48
C TYR A 209 2.84 -2.87 -11.16
N ASN A 210 1.54 -2.73 -10.91
CA ASN A 210 0.95 -1.41 -10.60
C ASN A 210 1.45 -0.85 -9.27
N LEU A 211 1.64 -1.71 -8.26
CA LEU A 211 2.19 -1.29 -6.97
C LEU A 211 3.61 -0.73 -7.14
N LYS A 212 4.50 -1.46 -7.82
CA LYS A 212 5.88 -1.01 -8.04
C LYS A 212 5.98 0.19 -8.99
N THR A 213 5.15 0.24 -10.02
CA THR A 213 5.07 1.42 -10.90
C THR A 213 4.62 2.66 -10.14
N LYS A 214 3.64 2.52 -9.22
CA LYS A 214 3.20 3.60 -8.33
C LYS A 214 4.35 4.07 -7.42
N GLU A 215 5.09 3.16 -6.80
CA GLU A 215 6.27 3.49 -5.95
C GLU A 215 7.33 4.25 -6.75
N ILE A 216 7.66 3.79 -7.96
CA ILE A 216 8.62 4.46 -8.85
C ILE A 216 8.15 5.87 -9.21
N ALA A 217 6.88 6.04 -9.59
CA ALA A 217 6.29 7.34 -9.91
C ALA A 217 6.25 8.28 -8.69
N ALA A 218 5.95 7.76 -7.50
CA ALA A 218 5.96 8.53 -6.26
C ALA A 218 7.37 9.06 -5.95
N ASN A 219 8.40 8.24 -6.15
CA ASN A 219 9.79 8.65 -5.96
C ASN A 219 10.21 9.72 -6.99
N ALA A 220 9.77 9.61 -8.24
CA ALA A 220 9.99 10.65 -9.25
C ALA A 220 9.32 11.97 -8.85
N LEU A 221 8.07 11.94 -8.39
CA LEU A 221 7.37 13.13 -7.88
C LEU A 221 8.09 13.77 -6.70
N LYS A 222 8.68 12.98 -5.79
CA LYS A 222 9.52 13.49 -4.70
C LYS A 222 10.77 14.20 -5.22
N LYS A 223 11.45 13.65 -6.24
CA LYS A 223 12.62 14.29 -6.87
C LYS A 223 12.26 15.61 -7.56
N LEU A 224 11.07 15.67 -8.16
CA LEU A 224 10.53 16.86 -8.80
C LEU A 224 9.99 17.91 -7.81
N ASN A 225 9.89 17.57 -6.52
CA ASN A 225 9.37 18.49 -5.52
C ASN A 225 10.35 19.66 -5.31
N GLY A 226 9.90 20.89 -5.58
CA GLY A 226 10.74 22.08 -5.51
C GLY A 226 11.56 22.39 -6.78
N CYS A 227 11.36 21.62 -7.85
CA CYS A 227 11.84 21.98 -9.17
C CYS A 227 11.18 23.31 -9.62
N ARG A 228 11.99 24.24 -10.14
CA ARG A 228 11.53 25.55 -10.64
C ARG A 228 11.30 25.45 -12.15
N ASN A 229 10.20 26.06 -12.60
CA ASN A 229 9.93 26.28 -14.03
C ASN A 229 11.02 27.14 -14.67
#